data_AF-R9IG61-F1
#
_entry.id   AF-R9IG61-F1
#
_cell.length_a   1.000
_cell.length_b   1.000
_cell.length_c   1.000
_cell.angle_alpha   90.00
_cell.angle_beta   90.00
_cell.angle_gamma   90.00
#
_symmetry.space_group_name_H-M   'P 1'
#
loop_
_entity.id
_entity.type
_entity.pdbx_description
1 polymer ?
#
loop_
_entity_poly.entity_id
_entity_poly.type
_entity_poly.pdbx_seq_one_letter_code
_entity_poly.pdbx_strand_id
1 'polypeptide(L)'
;MANRIKGITVEIGGDTTKLQTALKGVNSSIRDTQSQLRDVEKLLKLDPGNTELLAQKHRLLGEAVAGTKEKLETLKTAAEQANTALANGEISQDQYDALQREIIETENNLRDLERQAGQSAVALQKISATGEKLKTVGDNISSAGQKLLPVTAGVTALGTAAVSTAANFESSMSQVQATMGITKDAMSTVNGESVNTMDTLSALAKKMGSETAFSASECAEALNYLALVGYDTQQMCDTLPTVLNLAAAGGIDLAAASDMVTDAMSALGMGVDEAGTMVDQMAKTASTTNTSVAQLGEGILTIGATAKTVKGGTAELNTALGILANNGIKGAEGGTHLRNVILSLQNPTDKAAACMEQLGLDVYDSEGNMRSLNDILGDLNTSMDGMTAAEKSNIIGQIFNKTDLSSVNALLANTGTTWDELQQSIVDSGGAAQQMADTQLDNLQGQLTILKSALEGLAISFGELLLPAIKTIVGWVQKFVDWLNGMDEGTKKVGGYHRAPCGGSGAGADCHRKSGVCGRHNHDDCSEGGGSHQYGKDRFCRLKHHHACQSHIPHYRSDYGAGGGIYLSVEHK
;
A
#
# COMPACT_ATOMS: atom_id res chain seq x y z
N MET A 1 -14.14 20.90 -38.10
CA MET A 1 -15.19 21.42 -39.01
C MET A 1 -14.68 22.72 -39.60
N ALA A 2 -14.43 22.78 -40.91
CA ALA A 2 -14.02 24.00 -41.62
C ALA A 2 -15.16 24.48 -42.53
N ASN A 3 -15.16 25.76 -42.91
CA ASN A 3 -16.20 26.49 -43.65
C ASN A 3 -17.55 26.63 -42.94
N ARG A 4 -17.77 27.77 -42.25
CA ARG A 4 -19.13 28.28 -41.97
C ARG A 4 -19.38 29.78 -42.17
N ILE A 5 -18.36 30.64 -42.29
CA ILE A 5 -18.56 32.06 -42.64
C ILE A 5 -17.70 32.45 -43.86
N LYS A 6 -18.29 32.33 -45.04
CA LYS A 6 -17.91 33.08 -46.25
C LYS A 6 -19.18 33.60 -46.90
N GLY A 7 -19.32 34.92 -47.03
CA GLY A 7 -20.43 35.56 -47.74
C GLY A 7 -21.62 35.99 -46.87
N ILE A 8 -21.39 36.67 -45.74
CA ILE A 8 -22.46 37.43 -45.07
C ILE A 8 -22.36 38.90 -45.50
N THR A 9 -23.22 39.30 -46.45
CA THR A 9 -23.51 40.72 -46.70
C THR A 9 -24.48 41.19 -45.61
N VAL A 10 -24.01 41.96 -44.62
CA VAL A 10 -24.87 42.47 -43.55
C VAL A 10 -25.63 43.70 -44.07
N GLU A 11 -26.87 43.52 -44.50
CA GLU A 11 -27.74 44.66 -44.85
C GLU A 11 -28.20 45.40 -43.58
N ILE A 12 -27.53 46.50 -43.22
CA ILE A 12 -27.92 47.37 -42.11
C ILE A 12 -28.94 48.41 -42.61
N GLY A 13 -30.17 47.96 -42.85
CA GLY A 13 -31.33 48.83 -43.09
C GLY A 13 -32.22 48.88 -41.85
N GLY A 14 -31.90 49.74 -40.88
CA GLY A 14 -32.67 49.99 -39.64
C GLY A 14 -32.81 48.83 -38.64
N ASP A 15 -32.72 47.58 -39.08
CA ASP A 15 -32.98 46.36 -38.32
C ASP A 15 -31.68 45.66 -37.89
N THR A 16 -31.34 45.79 -36.59
CA THR A 16 -30.16 45.17 -36.00
C THR A 16 -30.30 43.65 -35.79
N THR A 17 -31.49 43.07 -36.01
CA THR A 17 -31.77 41.64 -35.83
C THR A 17 -30.92 40.76 -36.75
N LYS A 18 -30.60 41.23 -37.97
CA LYS A 18 -29.70 40.51 -38.90
C LYS A 18 -28.28 40.38 -38.33
N LEU A 19 -27.72 41.46 -37.77
CA LEU A 19 -26.39 41.47 -37.14
C LEU A 19 -26.37 40.60 -35.88
N GLN A 20 -27.40 40.70 -35.02
CA GLN A 20 -27.53 39.84 -33.84
C GLN A 20 -27.62 38.36 -34.22
N THR A 21 -28.32 38.03 -35.33
CA THR A 21 -28.42 36.65 -35.84
C THR A 21 -27.08 36.14 -36.37
N ALA A 22 -26.35 36.96 -37.14
CA ALA A 22 -25.01 36.62 -37.63
C ALA A 22 -24.01 36.37 -36.47
N LEU A 23 -24.05 37.22 -35.44
CA LEU A 23 -23.19 37.11 -34.26
C LEU A 23 -23.64 36.04 -33.25
N LYS A 24 -24.85 35.50 -33.34
CA LYS A 24 -25.42 34.56 -32.34
C LYS A 24 -24.56 33.31 -32.14
N GLY A 25 -24.04 32.73 -33.23
CA GLY A 25 -23.15 31.56 -33.18
C GLY A 25 -21.83 31.89 -32.49
N VAL A 26 -21.15 32.94 -32.97
CA VAL A 26 -19.87 33.40 -32.44
C VAL A 26 -19.97 33.79 -30.95
N ASN A 27 -21.03 34.51 -30.56
CA ASN A 27 -21.29 34.88 -29.17
C ASN A 27 -21.55 33.67 -28.26
N SER A 28 -22.20 32.61 -28.76
CA SER A 28 -22.33 31.35 -28.00
C SER A 28 -20.97 30.70 -27.79
N SER A 29 -20.19 30.51 -28.85
CA SER A 29 -18.86 29.92 -28.76
C SER A 29 -17.92 30.71 -27.85
N ILE A 30 -17.91 32.05 -27.92
CA ILE A 30 -17.14 32.89 -26.98
C ILE A 30 -17.60 32.65 -25.54
N ARG A 31 -18.90 32.60 -25.27
CA ARG A 31 -19.45 32.37 -23.92
C ARG A 31 -19.07 30.99 -23.37
N ASP A 32 -19.16 29.96 -24.19
CA ASP A 32 -18.85 28.58 -23.83
C ASP A 32 -17.34 28.43 -23.54
N THR A 33 -16.47 28.97 -24.42
CA THR A 33 -15.02 29.01 -24.22
C THR A 33 -14.64 29.82 -22.98
N GLN A 34 -15.30 30.95 -22.70
CA GLN A 34 -15.09 31.73 -21.48
C GLN A 34 -15.54 31.00 -20.21
N SER A 35 -16.58 30.16 -20.27
CA SER A 35 -16.97 29.32 -19.13
C SER A 35 -15.91 28.27 -18.85
N GLN A 36 -15.46 27.56 -19.90
CA GLN A 36 -14.38 26.57 -19.80
C GLN A 36 -13.08 27.17 -19.28
N LEU A 37 -12.71 28.38 -19.72
CA LEU A 37 -11.57 29.12 -19.17
C LEU A 37 -11.70 29.36 -17.67
N ARG A 38 -12.86 29.78 -17.17
CA ARG A 38 -13.07 30.00 -15.72
C ARG A 38 -12.94 28.73 -14.92
N ASP A 39 -13.40 27.59 -15.45
CA ASP A 39 -13.33 26.30 -14.74
C ASP A 39 -11.90 25.76 -14.73
N VAL A 40 -11.17 25.83 -15.85
CA VAL A 40 -9.74 25.54 -15.91
C VAL A 40 -8.95 26.47 -14.98
N GLU A 41 -9.31 27.76 -14.87
CA GLU A 41 -8.68 28.70 -13.93
C GLU A 41 -9.00 28.43 -12.46
N LYS A 42 -10.16 27.86 -12.12
CA LYS A 42 -10.43 27.39 -10.74
C LYS A 42 -9.54 26.21 -10.42
N LEU A 43 -9.43 25.24 -11.32
CA LEU A 43 -8.60 24.05 -11.13
C LEU A 43 -7.11 24.41 -11.03
N LEU A 44 -6.61 25.32 -11.88
CA LEU A 44 -5.24 25.86 -11.81
C LEU A 44 -4.94 26.72 -10.56
N LYS A 45 -5.95 27.13 -9.79
CA LYS A 45 -5.75 27.74 -8.46
C LYS A 45 -5.58 26.69 -7.36
N LEU A 46 -6.08 25.48 -7.56
CA LEU A 46 -5.92 24.34 -6.64
C LEU A 46 -4.64 23.57 -6.96
N ASP A 47 -4.33 23.39 -8.25
CA ASP A 47 -3.09 22.77 -8.75
C ASP A 47 -2.44 23.67 -9.83
N PRO A 48 -1.56 24.61 -9.43
CA PRO A 48 -0.89 25.52 -10.37
C PRO A 48 0.17 24.85 -11.26
N GLY A 49 0.57 23.61 -10.94
CA GLY A 49 1.61 22.87 -11.67
C GLY A 49 1.07 22.00 -12.80
N ASN A 50 -0.25 21.87 -12.92
CA ASN A 50 -0.90 20.92 -13.80
C ASN A 50 -0.68 21.23 -15.29
N THR A 51 0.20 20.48 -15.95
CA THR A 51 0.61 20.71 -17.34
C THR A 51 -0.53 20.53 -18.35
N GLU A 52 -1.44 19.59 -18.10
CA GLU A 52 -2.63 19.35 -18.92
C GLU A 52 -3.60 20.53 -18.84
N LEU A 53 -3.93 21.00 -17.62
CA LEU A 53 -4.78 22.18 -17.46
C LEU A 53 -4.13 23.46 -18.00
N LEU A 54 -2.80 23.60 -17.94
CA LEU A 54 -2.07 24.72 -18.56
C LEU A 54 -2.13 24.68 -20.09
N ALA A 55 -1.99 23.50 -20.70
CA ALA A 55 -2.16 23.32 -22.14
C ALA A 55 -3.62 23.59 -22.58
N GLN A 56 -4.60 23.10 -21.82
CA GLN A 56 -6.01 23.41 -22.04
C GLN A 56 -6.30 24.91 -21.93
N LYS A 57 -5.76 25.60 -20.92
CA LYS A 57 -5.89 27.05 -20.78
C LYS A 57 -5.37 27.80 -22.01
N HIS A 58 -4.21 27.41 -22.53
CA HIS A 58 -3.62 28.04 -23.71
C HIS A 58 -4.46 27.81 -24.98
N ARG A 59 -4.93 26.58 -25.21
CA ARG A 59 -5.83 26.26 -26.32
C ARG A 59 -7.12 27.09 -26.25
N LEU A 60 -7.77 27.12 -25.08
CA LEU A 60 -9.00 27.88 -24.87
C LEU A 60 -8.80 29.40 -25.00
N LEU A 61 -7.65 29.94 -24.59
CA LEU A 61 -7.29 31.34 -24.84
C LEU A 61 -7.12 31.61 -26.34
N GLY A 62 -6.50 30.69 -27.09
CA GLY A 62 -6.41 30.77 -28.55
C GLY A 62 -7.77 30.74 -29.24
N GLU A 63 -8.67 29.86 -28.81
CA GLU A 63 -10.06 29.78 -29.30
C GLU A 63 -10.86 31.05 -28.96
N ALA A 64 -10.69 31.61 -27.76
CA ALA A 64 -11.30 32.88 -27.36
C ALA A 64 -10.79 34.07 -28.18
N VAL A 65 -9.48 34.14 -28.45
CA VAL A 65 -8.86 35.14 -29.34
C VAL A 65 -9.40 35.01 -30.77
N ALA A 66 -9.50 33.79 -31.30
CA ALA A 66 -10.01 33.53 -32.64
C ALA A 66 -11.48 33.94 -32.79
N GLY A 67 -12.35 33.50 -31.88
CA GLY A 67 -13.77 33.87 -31.89
C GLY A 67 -13.99 35.38 -31.67
N THR A 68 -13.19 36.01 -30.82
CA THR A 68 -13.26 37.46 -30.60
C THR A 68 -12.77 38.26 -31.81
N LYS A 69 -11.78 37.77 -32.55
CA LYS A 69 -11.40 38.32 -33.88
C LYS A 69 -12.51 38.16 -34.90
N GLU A 70 -13.13 36.98 -35.00
CA GLU A 70 -14.26 36.74 -35.91
C GLU A 70 -15.46 37.66 -35.60
N LYS A 71 -15.76 37.88 -34.30
CA LYS A 71 -16.71 38.90 -33.85
C LYS A 71 -16.30 40.30 -34.28
N LEU A 72 -15.03 40.69 -34.06
CA LEU A 72 -14.52 42.02 -34.37
C LEU A 72 -14.54 42.34 -35.87
N GLU A 73 -14.13 41.42 -36.73
CA GLU A 73 -14.17 41.60 -38.19
C GLU A 73 -15.62 41.73 -38.69
N THR A 74 -16.54 40.95 -38.12
CA THR A 74 -17.98 41.06 -38.42
C THR A 74 -18.54 42.43 -37.98
N LEU A 75 -18.15 42.92 -36.81
CA LEU A 75 -18.54 44.25 -36.32
C LEU A 75 -17.92 45.40 -37.13
N LYS A 76 -16.67 45.25 -37.61
CA LYS A 76 -16.00 46.25 -38.47
C LYS A 76 -16.63 46.33 -39.85
N THR A 77 -16.92 45.17 -40.46
CA THR A 77 -17.70 45.09 -41.70
C THR A 77 -19.06 45.79 -41.53
N ALA A 78 -19.74 45.53 -40.41
CA ALA A 78 -20.98 46.21 -40.06
C ALA A 78 -20.79 47.73 -39.88
N ALA A 79 -19.69 48.21 -39.30
CA ALA A 79 -19.42 49.63 -39.12
C ALA A 79 -19.18 50.39 -40.43
N GLU A 80 -18.51 49.77 -41.41
CA GLU A 80 -18.33 50.36 -42.76
C GLU A 80 -19.67 50.60 -43.45
N GLN A 81 -20.58 49.63 -43.34
CA GLN A 81 -21.94 49.71 -43.88
C GLN A 81 -22.79 50.71 -43.09
N ALA A 82 -22.69 50.72 -41.76
CA ALA A 82 -23.37 51.66 -40.88
C ALA A 82 -22.94 53.12 -41.14
N ASN A 83 -21.68 53.38 -41.48
CA ASN A 83 -21.21 54.72 -41.84
C ASN A 83 -21.89 55.25 -43.12
N THR A 84 -22.11 54.36 -44.11
CA THR A 84 -22.85 54.71 -45.33
C THR A 84 -24.35 54.88 -45.05
N ALA A 85 -24.94 54.00 -44.24
CA ALA A 85 -26.34 54.11 -43.81
C ALA A 85 -26.60 55.39 -42.99
N LEU A 86 -25.65 55.84 -42.16
CA LEU A 86 -25.74 57.08 -41.39
C LEU A 86 -25.69 58.31 -42.32
N ALA A 87 -24.81 58.30 -43.33
CA ALA A 87 -24.75 59.36 -44.35
C ALA A 87 -26.04 59.45 -45.20
N ASN A 88 -26.73 58.32 -45.40
CA ASN A 88 -28.02 58.25 -46.09
C ASN A 88 -29.23 58.52 -45.17
N GLY A 89 -29.05 58.64 -43.85
CA GLY A 89 -30.12 58.85 -42.87
C GLY A 89 -30.93 57.60 -42.52
N GLU A 90 -30.42 56.40 -42.84
CA GLU A 90 -31.10 55.10 -42.65
C GLU A 90 -30.92 54.51 -41.24
N ILE A 91 -29.96 55.03 -40.45
CA ILE A 91 -29.75 54.71 -39.04
C ILE A 91 -29.56 55.99 -38.20
N SER A 92 -29.81 55.92 -36.89
CA SER A 92 -29.55 57.06 -35.99
C SER A 92 -28.10 57.12 -35.51
N GLN A 93 -27.66 58.32 -35.09
CA GLN A 93 -26.37 58.52 -34.45
C GLN A 93 -26.20 57.61 -33.22
N ASP A 94 -27.24 57.44 -32.40
CA ASP A 94 -27.20 56.56 -31.22
C ASP A 94 -26.94 55.08 -31.57
N GLN A 95 -27.49 54.60 -32.69
CA GLN A 95 -27.26 53.24 -33.18
C GLN A 95 -25.82 53.06 -33.69
N TYR A 96 -25.29 54.07 -34.39
CA TYR A 96 -23.89 54.10 -34.82
C TYR A 96 -22.95 54.12 -33.60
N ASP A 97 -23.20 54.99 -32.62
CA ASP A 97 -22.40 55.11 -31.40
C ASP A 97 -22.51 53.86 -30.50
N ALA A 98 -23.62 53.13 -30.54
CA ALA A 98 -23.75 51.82 -29.89
C ALA A 98 -22.86 50.76 -30.56
N LEU A 99 -22.83 50.70 -31.90
CA LEU A 99 -21.95 49.80 -32.65
C LEU A 99 -20.47 50.12 -32.42
N GLN A 100 -20.09 51.40 -32.38
CA GLN A 100 -18.73 51.83 -32.06
C GLN A 100 -18.32 51.43 -30.63
N ARG A 101 -19.23 51.53 -29.65
CA ARG A 101 -18.99 51.05 -28.28
C ARG A 101 -18.75 49.54 -28.21
N GLU A 102 -19.58 48.74 -28.89
CA GLU A 102 -19.42 47.28 -28.98
C GLU A 102 -18.08 46.89 -29.64
N ILE A 103 -17.63 47.64 -30.66
CA ILE A 103 -16.31 47.48 -31.27
C ILE A 103 -15.19 47.77 -30.27
N ILE A 104 -15.23 48.92 -29.59
CA ILE A 104 -14.21 49.32 -28.61
C ILE A 104 -14.14 48.30 -27.45
N GLU A 105 -15.29 47.83 -26.95
CA GLU A 105 -15.33 46.77 -25.94
C GLU A 105 -14.76 45.45 -26.46
N THR A 106 -15.09 45.06 -27.70
CA THR A 106 -14.54 43.84 -28.34
C THR A 106 -13.02 43.96 -28.58
N GLU A 107 -12.50 45.14 -28.96
CA GLU A 107 -11.06 45.39 -29.11
C GLU A 107 -10.32 45.34 -27.77
N ASN A 108 -10.89 45.89 -26.70
CA ASN A 108 -10.30 45.82 -25.36
C ASN A 108 -10.29 44.38 -24.83
N ASN A 109 -11.41 43.66 -24.96
CA ASN A 109 -11.50 42.24 -24.62
C ASN A 109 -10.50 41.39 -25.44
N LEU A 110 -10.35 41.68 -26.73
CA LEU A 110 -9.35 41.01 -27.58
C LEU A 110 -7.93 41.27 -27.08
N ARG A 111 -7.57 42.53 -26.77
CA ARG A 111 -6.24 42.88 -26.23
C ARG A 111 -5.95 42.18 -24.91
N ASP A 112 -6.95 42.06 -24.03
CA ASP A 112 -6.78 41.35 -22.76
C ASP A 112 -6.70 39.83 -22.94
N LEU A 113 -7.40 39.25 -23.91
CA LEU A 113 -7.27 37.84 -24.28
C LEU A 113 -5.91 37.55 -24.95
N GLU A 114 -5.43 38.43 -25.83
CA GLU A 114 -4.10 38.33 -26.44
C GLU A 114 -2.98 38.52 -25.42
N ARG A 115 -3.15 39.42 -24.45
CA ARG A 115 -2.23 39.58 -23.31
C ARG A 115 -2.20 38.33 -22.43
N GLN A 116 -3.36 37.74 -22.11
CA GLN A 116 -3.44 36.49 -21.36
C GLN A 116 -2.89 35.30 -22.15
N ALA A 117 -3.17 35.22 -23.46
CA ALA A 117 -2.62 34.21 -24.35
C ALA A 117 -1.09 34.35 -24.47
N GLY A 118 -0.56 35.57 -24.52
CA GLY A 118 0.87 35.85 -24.50
C GLY A 118 1.53 35.53 -23.16
N GLN A 119 0.89 35.85 -22.04
CA GLN A 119 1.38 35.45 -20.70
C GLN A 119 1.32 33.92 -20.50
N SER A 120 0.27 33.27 -21.00
CA SER A 120 0.12 31.82 -21.05
C SER A 120 1.16 31.18 -21.97
N ALA A 121 1.44 31.79 -23.13
CA ALA A 121 2.50 31.37 -24.04
C ALA A 121 3.89 31.54 -23.42
N VAL A 122 4.14 32.59 -22.63
CA VAL A 122 5.40 32.78 -21.88
C VAL A 122 5.51 31.79 -20.71
N ALA A 123 4.41 31.43 -20.05
CA ALA A 123 4.38 30.37 -19.05
C ALA A 123 4.67 28.99 -19.69
N LEU A 124 4.00 28.69 -20.82
CA LEU A 124 4.27 27.52 -21.64
C LEU A 124 5.67 27.55 -22.26
N GLN A 125 6.25 28.70 -22.58
CA GLN A 125 7.64 28.82 -23.06
C GLN A 125 8.66 28.65 -21.94
N LYS A 126 8.33 28.99 -20.69
CA LYS A 126 9.17 28.63 -19.55
C LYS A 126 9.10 27.12 -19.27
N ILE A 127 7.91 26.54 -19.38
CA ILE A 127 7.70 25.08 -19.31
C ILE A 127 8.33 24.38 -20.53
N SER A 128 8.35 25.00 -21.71
CA SER A 128 8.91 24.43 -22.95
C SER A 128 10.38 24.76 -23.19
N ALA A 129 10.99 25.72 -22.48
CA ALA A 129 12.44 25.89 -22.44
C ALA A 129 13.07 24.89 -21.46
N THR A 130 12.36 24.55 -20.37
CA THR A 130 12.60 23.31 -19.62
C THR A 130 12.29 22.10 -20.52
N GLY A 131 11.23 22.20 -21.32
CA GLY A 131 10.80 21.23 -22.32
C GLY A 131 11.78 21.00 -23.47
N GLU A 132 12.59 21.96 -23.91
CA GLU A 132 13.54 21.78 -25.02
C GLU A 132 14.74 20.93 -24.57
N LYS A 133 15.18 21.08 -23.32
CA LYS A 133 16.14 20.15 -22.70
C LYS A 133 15.54 18.76 -22.52
N LEU A 134 14.26 18.68 -22.15
CA LEU A 134 13.51 17.42 -22.12
C LEU A 134 13.17 16.87 -23.51
N LYS A 135 13.19 17.68 -24.58
CA LYS A 135 12.90 17.29 -25.96
C LYS A 135 14.14 16.69 -26.61
N THR A 136 15.33 17.21 -26.36
CA THR A 136 16.59 16.54 -26.76
C THR A 136 16.76 15.18 -26.05
N VAL A 137 16.25 15.03 -24.83
CA VAL A 137 16.15 13.73 -24.14
C VAL A 137 14.98 12.90 -24.69
N GLY A 138 13.86 13.54 -24.97
CA GLY A 138 12.63 12.97 -25.52
C GLY A 138 12.78 12.43 -26.94
N ASP A 139 13.64 13.01 -27.78
CA ASP A 139 13.93 12.52 -29.13
C ASP A 139 14.83 11.26 -29.07
N ASN A 140 15.67 11.13 -28.03
CA ASN A 140 16.42 9.91 -27.73
C ASN A 140 15.53 8.81 -27.11
N ILE A 141 14.57 9.18 -26.24
CA ILE A 141 13.56 8.26 -25.70
C ILE A 141 12.57 7.83 -26.79
N SER A 142 12.14 8.76 -27.65
CA SER A 142 11.22 8.51 -28.75
C SER A 142 11.85 7.60 -29.80
N SER A 143 13.11 7.80 -30.16
CA SER A 143 13.82 6.90 -31.09
C SER A 143 14.14 5.51 -30.52
N ALA A 144 14.12 5.32 -29.19
CA ALA A 144 14.14 4.01 -28.55
C ALA A 144 12.73 3.37 -28.46
N GLY A 145 11.73 4.13 -27.99
CA GLY A 145 10.36 3.68 -27.82
C GLY A 145 9.63 3.39 -29.13
N GLN A 146 9.82 4.21 -30.17
CA GLN A 146 9.26 3.99 -31.52
C GLN A 146 9.82 2.74 -32.20
N LYS A 147 10.94 2.19 -31.73
CA LYS A 147 11.51 0.92 -32.25
C LYS A 147 11.02 -0.33 -31.52
N LEU A 148 10.38 -0.18 -30.36
CA LEU A 148 9.94 -1.30 -29.52
C LEU A 148 8.43 -1.36 -29.29
N LEU A 149 7.67 -0.32 -29.68
CA LEU A 149 6.21 -0.29 -29.59
C LEU A 149 5.57 -0.20 -30.99
N PRO A 150 4.86 -1.25 -31.46
CA PRO A 150 4.05 -1.13 -32.67
C PRO A 150 2.91 -0.14 -32.45
N VAL A 151 2.91 0.93 -33.25
CA VAL A 151 2.11 2.14 -33.04
C VAL A 151 0.60 1.87 -33.19
N THR A 152 -0.11 1.79 -32.07
CA THR A 152 -1.57 1.93 -31.99
C THR A 152 -1.98 2.75 -30.76
N ALA A 153 -3.05 3.53 -30.86
CA ALA A 153 -3.39 4.58 -29.89
C ALA A 153 -3.87 4.09 -28.51
N GLY A 154 -4.00 2.77 -28.28
CA GLY A 154 -4.32 2.21 -26.97
C GLY A 154 -3.13 2.17 -25.99
N VAL A 155 -1.89 2.29 -26.49
CA VAL A 155 -0.67 2.02 -25.71
C VAL A 155 -0.32 3.14 -24.72
N THR A 156 -0.76 4.38 -24.92
CA THR A 156 -0.40 5.50 -24.02
C THR A 156 -0.88 5.29 -22.58
N ALA A 157 -2.07 4.70 -22.40
CA ALA A 157 -2.59 4.35 -21.08
C ALA A 157 -1.90 3.12 -20.47
N LEU A 158 -1.53 2.15 -21.31
CA LEU A 158 -0.73 0.99 -20.89
C LEU A 158 0.68 1.42 -20.43
N GLY A 159 1.27 2.44 -21.06
CA GLY A 159 2.57 2.98 -20.70
C GLY A 159 2.61 3.60 -19.30
N THR A 160 1.65 4.46 -18.93
CA THR A 160 1.59 5.02 -17.57
C THR A 160 1.24 3.98 -16.52
N ALA A 161 0.35 3.03 -16.82
CA ALA A 161 0.07 1.90 -15.94
C ALA A 161 1.33 1.05 -15.70
N ALA A 162 2.03 0.63 -16.77
CA ALA A 162 3.26 -0.15 -16.70
C ALA A 162 4.37 0.55 -15.91
N VAL A 163 4.55 1.86 -16.10
CA VAL A 163 5.49 2.67 -15.31
C VAL A 163 5.10 2.69 -13.83
N SER A 164 3.82 2.87 -13.50
CA SER A 164 3.37 2.88 -12.10
C SER A 164 3.52 1.51 -11.44
N THR A 165 3.18 0.43 -12.13
CA THR A 165 3.37 -0.94 -11.65
C THR A 165 4.85 -1.27 -11.43
N ALA A 166 5.71 -0.96 -12.41
CA ALA A 166 7.15 -1.18 -12.26
C ALA A 166 7.77 -0.32 -11.15
N ALA A 167 7.29 0.91 -10.95
CA ALA A 167 7.73 1.76 -9.84
C ALA A 167 7.28 1.22 -8.47
N ASN A 168 6.06 0.69 -8.36
CA ASN A 168 5.58 0.03 -7.15
C ASN A 168 6.40 -1.24 -6.85
N PHE A 169 6.60 -2.09 -7.86
CA PHE A 169 7.44 -3.29 -7.74
C PHE A 169 8.89 -2.97 -7.34
N GLU A 170 9.52 -1.96 -7.96
CA GLU A 170 10.85 -1.50 -7.54
C GLU A 170 10.83 -0.95 -6.11
N SER A 171 9.74 -0.31 -5.66
CA SER A 171 9.60 0.14 -4.28
C SER A 171 9.55 -1.04 -3.31
N SER A 172 8.76 -2.08 -3.60
CA SER A 172 8.70 -3.30 -2.77
C SER A 172 10.06 -4.02 -2.76
N MET A 173 10.73 -4.19 -3.91
CA MET A 173 12.08 -4.76 -3.95
C MET A 173 13.13 -3.86 -3.25
N SER A 174 12.96 -2.54 -3.25
CA SER A 174 13.82 -1.63 -2.48
C SER A 174 13.59 -1.75 -0.97
N GLN A 175 12.37 -2.12 -0.55
CA GLN A 175 12.08 -2.47 0.84
C GLN A 175 12.77 -3.79 1.23
N VAL A 176 12.67 -4.85 0.40
CA VAL A 176 13.44 -6.10 0.58
C VAL A 176 14.94 -5.80 0.73
N GLN A 177 15.49 -5.00 -0.19
CA GLN A 177 16.90 -4.59 -0.16
C GLN A 177 17.30 -3.90 1.17
N ALA A 178 16.44 -2.99 1.65
CA ALA A 178 16.67 -2.25 2.89
C ALA A 178 16.55 -3.14 4.14
N THR A 179 15.57 -4.04 4.16
CA THR A 179 15.37 -5.03 5.23
C THR A 179 16.56 -6.00 5.33
N MET A 180 17.05 -6.49 4.19
CA MET A 180 18.27 -7.33 4.15
C MET A 180 19.56 -6.55 4.47
N GLY A 181 19.52 -5.21 4.48
CA GLY A 181 20.68 -4.36 4.75
C GLY A 181 21.76 -4.36 3.65
N ILE A 182 21.41 -4.75 2.42
CA ILE A 182 22.36 -4.97 1.31
C ILE A 182 22.40 -3.82 0.29
N THR A 183 23.43 -3.80 -0.54
CA THR A 183 23.51 -2.91 -1.72
C THR A 183 22.90 -3.58 -2.96
N LYS A 184 22.61 -2.79 -4.01
CA LYS A 184 22.09 -3.34 -5.28
C LYS A 184 23.10 -4.25 -6.00
N ASP A 185 24.39 -4.07 -5.73
CA ASP A 185 25.49 -4.86 -6.30
C ASP A 185 25.87 -6.06 -5.41
N ALA A 186 25.08 -6.38 -4.39
CA ALA A 186 25.32 -7.52 -3.52
C ALA A 186 25.23 -8.85 -4.28
N MET A 187 26.16 -9.76 -3.96
CA MET A 187 26.24 -11.09 -4.55
C MET A 187 25.93 -12.14 -3.48
N SER A 188 25.11 -13.11 -3.84
CA SER A 188 24.82 -14.30 -3.03
C SER A 188 25.28 -15.56 -3.75
N THR A 189 25.29 -16.69 -3.03
CA THR A 189 25.37 -18.01 -3.65
C THR A 189 23.97 -18.61 -3.65
N VAL A 190 23.46 -19.02 -4.81
CA VAL A 190 22.18 -19.72 -4.97
C VAL A 190 22.42 -20.94 -5.83
N ASN A 191 22.03 -22.12 -5.35
CA ASN A 191 22.28 -23.44 -5.97
C ASN A 191 23.77 -23.71 -6.31
N GLY A 192 24.69 -23.11 -5.54
CA GLY A 192 26.13 -23.18 -5.76
C GLY A 192 26.71 -22.18 -6.77
N GLU A 193 25.87 -21.37 -7.42
CA GLU A 193 26.28 -20.33 -8.37
C GLU A 193 26.29 -18.94 -7.73
N SER A 194 27.25 -18.09 -8.11
CA SER A 194 27.31 -16.71 -7.61
C SER A 194 26.42 -15.80 -8.46
N VAL A 195 25.42 -15.21 -7.83
CA VAL A 195 24.35 -14.43 -8.47
C VAL A 195 24.16 -13.07 -7.79
N ASN A 196 23.65 -12.07 -8.52
CA ASN A 196 23.23 -10.82 -7.90
C ASN A 196 21.97 -11.09 -7.05
N THR A 197 22.00 -10.67 -5.78
CA THR A 197 20.92 -10.93 -4.82
C THR A 197 19.59 -10.33 -5.27
N MET A 198 19.60 -9.04 -5.63
CA MET A 198 18.37 -8.31 -5.95
C MET A 198 17.78 -8.72 -7.29
N ASP A 199 18.60 -9.02 -8.29
CA ASP A 199 18.14 -9.55 -9.58
C ASP A 199 17.50 -10.93 -9.40
N THR A 200 18.10 -11.80 -8.59
CA THR A 200 17.59 -13.16 -8.31
C THR A 200 16.23 -13.11 -7.61
N LEU A 201 16.11 -12.32 -6.55
CA LEU A 201 14.86 -12.16 -5.81
C LEU A 201 13.79 -11.44 -6.65
N SER A 202 14.16 -10.46 -7.47
CA SER A 202 13.23 -9.80 -8.40
C SER A 202 12.73 -10.75 -9.49
N ALA A 203 13.61 -11.61 -10.03
CA ALA A 203 13.24 -12.61 -11.03
C ALA A 203 12.33 -13.69 -10.43
N LEU A 204 12.62 -14.14 -9.21
CA LEU A 204 11.77 -15.06 -8.46
C LEU A 204 10.38 -14.46 -8.22
N ALA A 205 10.30 -13.22 -7.72
CA ALA A 205 9.02 -12.54 -7.47
C ALA A 205 8.17 -12.41 -8.75
N LYS A 206 8.79 -12.08 -9.89
CA LYS A 206 8.11 -12.04 -11.19
C LYS A 206 7.65 -13.41 -11.67
N LYS A 207 8.49 -14.45 -11.50
CA LYS A 207 8.17 -15.83 -11.88
C LYS A 207 6.97 -16.33 -11.08
N MET A 208 7.06 -16.28 -9.75
CA MET A 208 5.96 -16.63 -8.85
C MET A 208 4.71 -15.78 -9.10
N GLY A 209 4.89 -14.49 -9.38
CA GLY A 209 3.85 -13.57 -9.79
C GLY A 209 3.19 -13.88 -11.14
N SER A 210 3.74 -14.80 -11.92
CA SER A 210 3.14 -15.27 -13.19
C SER A 210 2.62 -16.71 -13.13
N GLU A 211 3.01 -17.46 -12.10
CA GLU A 211 2.71 -18.89 -11.92
C GLU A 211 1.69 -19.16 -10.80
N THR A 212 1.44 -18.20 -9.90
CA THR A 212 0.60 -18.38 -8.70
C THR A 212 -0.62 -17.45 -8.65
N ALA A 213 -1.41 -17.55 -7.57
CA ALA A 213 -2.54 -16.66 -7.29
C ALA A 213 -2.15 -15.19 -7.08
N PHE A 214 -0.87 -14.91 -6.81
CA PHE A 214 -0.39 -13.63 -6.33
C PHE A 214 0.33 -12.87 -7.43
N SER A 215 0.36 -11.54 -7.33
CA SER A 215 1.12 -10.66 -8.21
C SER A 215 2.61 -10.67 -7.89
N ALA A 216 3.43 -10.15 -8.81
CA ALA A 216 4.85 -9.97 -8.56
C ALA A 216 5.12 -8.98 -7.41
N SER A 217 4.26 -7.96 -7.24
CA SER A 217 4.35 -7.02 -6.11
C SER A 217 4.05 -7.70 -4.78
N GLU A 218 2.99 -8.53 -4.72
CA GLU A 218 2.65 -9.34 -3.54
C GLU A 218 3.74 -10.39 -3.22
N CYS A 219 4.38 -10.98 -4.25
CA CYS A 219 5.53 -11.86 -4.04
C CYS A 219 6.75 -11.10 -3.48
N ALA A 220 6.97 -9.84 -3.88
CA ALA A 220 8.02 -8.99 -3.31
C ALA A 220 7.73 -8.60 -1.85
N GLU A 221 6.46 -8.44 -1.47
CA GLU A 221 6.05 -8.24 -0.08
C GLU A 221 6.28 -9.50 0.76
N ALA A 222 5.91 -10.68 0.27
CA ALA A 222 6.24 -11.97 0.92
C ALA A 222 7.76 -12.16 1.10
N LEU A 223 8.58 -11.81 0.10
CA LEU A 223 10.04 -11.77 0.23
C LEU A 223 10.51 -10.80 1.32
N ASN A 224 9.82 -9.67 1.54
CA ASN A 224 10.17 -8.76 2.61
C ASN A 224 9.89 -9.36 4.00
N TYR A 225 8.84 -10.17 4.17
CA TYR A 225 8.61 -10.93 5.41
C TYR A 225 9.70 -11.98 5.65
N LEU A 226 10.12 -12.72 4.61
CA LEU A 226 11.24 -13.66 4.70
C LEU A 226 12.57 -12.95 5.03
N ALA A 227 12.81 -11.76 4.49
CA ALA A 227 13.96 -10.94 4.87
C ALA A 227 13.89 -10.43 6.32
N LEU A 228 12.69 -10.10 6.85
CA LEU A 228 12.51 -9.64 8.22
C LEU A 228 12.87 -10.71 9.26
N VAL A 229 12.63 -11.99 8.98
CA VAL A 229 13.06 -13.12 9.82
C VAL A 229 14.53 -13.50 9.61
N GLY A 230 15.24 -12.79 8.74
CA GLY A 230 16.68 -12.94 8.54
C GLY A 230 17.09 -14.06 7.58
N TYR A 231 16.19 -14.54 6.71
CA TYR A 231 16.53 -15.56 5.73
C TYR A 231 17.50 -15.03 4.67
N ASP A 232 18.46 -15.86 4.27
CA ASP A 232 19.36 -15.57 3.16
C ASP A 232 18.67 -15.79 1.79
N THR A 233 19.35 -15.38 0.72
CA THR A 233 18.80 -15.43 -0.66
C THR A 233 18.41 -16.84 -1.10
N GLN A 234 19.14 -17.88 -0.71
CA GLN A 234 18.80 -19.27 -1.02
C GLN A 234 17.55 -19.67 -0.24
N GLN A 235 17.54 -19.40 1.06
CA GLN A 235 16.40 -19.68 1.93
C GLN A 235 15.12 -18.97 1.45
N MET A 236 15.24 -17.74 0.97
CA MET A 236 14.13 -16.99 0.36
C MET A 236 13.64 -17.62 -0.95
N CYS A 237 14.55 -18.12 -1.80
CA CYS A 237 14.21 -18.86 -3.02
C CYS A 237 13.46 -20.16 -2.73
N ASP A 238 13.84 -20.88 -1.67
CA ASP A 238 13.24 -22.17 -1.31
C ASP A 238 11.92 -22.00 -0.53
N THR A 239 11.81 -20.95 0.30
CA THR A 239 10.64 -20.71 1.15
C THR A 239 9.49 -19.99 0.44
N LEU A 240 9.77 -19.06 -0.48
CA LEU A 240 8.70 -18.26 -1.12
C LEU A 240 7.63 -19.13 -1.81
N PRO A 241 7.95 -20.15 -2.63
CA PRO A 241 6.93 -21.02 -3.24
C PRO A 241 6.07 -21.72 -2.19
N THR A 242 6.68 -22.13 -1.07
CA THR A 242 6.01 -22.77 0.06
C THR A 242 5.00 -21.83 0.75
N VAL A 243 5.38 -20.58 1.00
CA VAL A 243 4.49 -19.55 1.56
C VAL A 243 3.31 -19.25 0.62
N LEU A 244 3.58 -19.09 -0.69
CA LEU A 244 2.55 -18.84 -1.69
C LEU A 244 1.57 -20.01 -1.78
N ASN A 245 2.08 -21.25 -1.78
CA ASN A 245 1.23 -22.46 -1.77
C ASN A 245 0.40 -22.55 -0.48
N LEU A 246 0.96 -22.23 0.69
CA LEU A 246 0.20 -22.23 1.95
C LEU A 246 -0.90 -21.17 1.95
N ALA A 247 -0.60 -19.95 1.48
CA ALA A 247 -1.55 -18.85 1.37
C ALA A 247 -2.71 -19.20 0.43
N ALA A 248 -2.40 -19.74 -0.76
CA ALA A 248 -3.39 -20.17 -1.74
C ALA A 248 -4.20 -21.40 -1.27
N ALA A 249 -3.57 -22.38 -0.64
CA ALA A 249 -4.24 -23.58 -0.11
C ALA A 249 -5.16 -23.26 1.08
N GLY A 250 -4.71 -22.40 2.01
CA GLY A 250 -5.46 -22.02 3.19
C GLY A 250 -6.47 -20.89 2.99
N GLY A 251 -6.40 -20.14 1.87
CA GLY A 251 -7.13 -18.89 1.70
C GLY A 251 -6.67 -17.79 2.68
N ILE A 252 -5.38 -17.79 3.01
CA ILE A 252 -4.75 -16.93 4.02
C ILE A 252 -4.02 -15.78 3.31
N ASP A 253 -3.99 -14.61 3.95
CA ASP A 253 -3.18 -13.48 3.51
C ASP A 253 -1.67 -13.81 3.52
N LEU A 254 -0.89 -13.24 2.60
CA LEU A 254 0.54 -13.57 2.46
C LEU A 254 1.38 -13.18 3.67
N ALA A 255 1.07 -12.10 4.38
CA ALA A 255 1.79 -11.75 5.60
C ALA A 255 1.57 -12.82 6.66
N ALA A 256 0.30 -13.18 6.90
CA ALA A 256 -0.07 -14.20 7.87
C ALA A 256 0.44 -15.60 7.48
N ALA A 257 0.50 -15.94 6.19
CA ALA A 257 1.11 -17.18 5.72
C ALA A 257 2.64 -17.18 5.86
N SER A 258 3.30 -16.04 5.62
CA SER A 258 4.75 -15.88 5.84
C SER A 258 5.10 -16.09 7.31
N ASP A 259 4.48 -15.30 8.19
CA ASP A 259 4.67 -15.37 9.65
C ASP A 259 4.37 -16.79 10.17
N MET A 260 3.29 -17.42 9.68
CA MET A 260 2.92 -18.78 10.06
C MET A 260 3.97 -19.83 9.68
N VAL A 261 4.53 -19.76 8.47
CA VAL A 261 5.60 -20.67 8.05
C VAL A 261 6.85 -20.44 8.91
N THR A 262 7.31 -19.20 9.01
CA THR A 262 8.59 -18.87 9.67
C THR A 262 8.55 -19.10 11.17
N ASP A 263 7.45 -18.76 11.84
CA ASP A 263 7.30 -18.96 13.28
C ASP A 263 7.02 -20.42 13.64
N ALA A 264 6.24 -21.16 12.82
CA ALA A 264 6.03 -22.59 13.05
C ALA A 264 7.35 -23.35 12.90
N MET A 265 8.11 -23.11 11.82
CA MET A 265 9.44 -23.71 11.65
C MET A 265 10.39 -23.36 12.79
N SER A 266 10.40 -22.11 13.26
CA SER A 266 11.22 -21.68 14.40
C SER A 266 10.80 -22.38 15.70
N ALA A 267 9.49 -22.52 15.94
CA ALA A 267 8.90 -23.23 17.06
C ALA A 267 9.17 -24.74 17.02
N LEU A 268 9.29 -25.33 15.83
CA LEU A 268 9.60 -26.74 15.58
C LEU A 268 11.11 -27.03 15.49
N GLY A 269 11.93 -26.00 15.24
CA GLY A 269 13.38 -26.13 15.04
C GLY A 269 13.78 -26.71 13.70
N MET A 270 12.91 -26.55 12.70
CA MET A 270 13.07 -27.12 11.36
C MET A 270 13.99 -26.27 10.47
N GLY A 271 14.67 -26.95 9.56
CA GLY A 271 15.40 -26.33 8.46
C GLY A 271 14.46 -25.79 7.37
N VAL A 272 14.98 -24.87 6.55
CA VAL A 272 14.22 -24.27 5.41
C VAL A 272 13.86 -25.31 4.35
N ASP A 273 14.70 -26.32 4.20
CA ASP A 273 14.48 -27.51 3.39
C ASP A 273 13.27 -28.36 3.83
N GLU A 274 12.82 -28.22 5.08
CA GLU A 274 11.64 -28.93 5.60
C GLU A 274 10.34 -28.13 5.48
N ALA A 275 10.39 -26.86 5.05
CA ALA A 275 9.24 -25.96 4.98
C ALA A 275 8.11 -26.56 4.11
N GLY A 276 8.46 -27.07 2.93
CA GLY A 276 7.52 -27.69 1.99
C GLY A 276 6.80 -28.88 2.63
N THR A 277 7.54 -29.76 3.30
CA THR A 277 7.00 -30.92 4.03
C THR A 277 6.01 -30.49 5.12
N MET A 278 6.33 -29.46 5.91
CA MET A 278 5.41 -28.95 6.94
C MET A 278 4.10 -28.44 6.31
N VAL A 279 4.20 -27.66 5.24
CA VAL A 279 3.06 -27.05 4.55
C VAL A 279 2.19 -28.07 3.84
N ASP A 280 2.79 -29.07 3.19
CA ASP A 280 2.07 -30.22 2.61
C ASP A 280 1.32 -31.03 3.67
N GLN A 281 1.96 -31.29 4.81
CA GLN A 281 1.34 -31.97 5.95
C GLN A 281 0.16 -31.18 6.52
N MET A 282 0.28 -29.85 6.63
CA MET A 282 -0.81 -28.97 7.07
C MET A 282 -1.97 -28.98 6.07
N ALA A 283 -1.70 -28.82 4.77
CA ALA A 283 -2.72 -28.85 3.72
C ALA A 283 -3.43 -30.21 3.66
N LYS A 284 -2.67 -31.31 3.76
CA LYS A 284 -3.22 -32.67 3.82
C LYS A 284 -4.13 -32.85 5.03
N THR A 285 -3.68 -32.46 6.21
CA THR A 285 -4.45 -32.55 7.46
C THR A 285 -5.73 -31.72 7.40
N ALA A 286 -5.68 -30.52 6.83
CA ALA A 286 -6.86 -29.68 6.58
C ALA A 286 -7.84 -30.32 5.58
N SER A 287 -7.36 -31.12 4.62
CA SER A 287 -8.23 -31.83 3.66
C SER A 287 -8.87 -33.10 4.23
N THR A 288 -8.26 -33.76 5.21
CA THR A 288 -8.71 -35.06 5.76
C THR A 288 -9.37 -34.98 7.14
N THR A 289 -9.26 -33.85 7.83
CA THR A 289 -9.81 -33.65 9.17
C THR A 289 -10.62 -32.35 9.26
N ASN A 290 -11.40 -32.20 10.33
CA ASN A 290 -12.30 -31.07 10.56
C ASN A 290 -11.53 -29.81 11.02
N THR A 291 -10.49 -29.39 10.30
CA THR A 291 -9.63 -28.24 10.62
C THR A 291 -9.38 -27.39 9.36
N SER A 292 -8.62 -26.30 9.51
CA SER A 292 -8.07 -25.56 8.37
C SER A 292 -6.56 -25.37 8.53
N VAL A 293 -5.89 -25.00 7.44
CA VAL A 293 -4.47 -24.62 7.46
C VAL A 293 -4.19 -23.55 8.53
N ALA A 294 -5.04 -22.52 8.61
CA ALA A 294 -4.92 -21.46 9.61
C ALA A 294 -5.05 -21.98 11.05
N GLN A 295 -6.02 -22.87 11.30
CA GLN A 295 -6.22 -23.48 12.62
C GLN A 295 -5.08 -24.42 13.02
N LEU A 296 -4.46 -25.12 12.05
CA LEU A 296 -3.26 -25.90 12.31
C LEU A 296 -2.08 -25.00 12.68
N GLY A 297 -1.87 -23.90 11.95
CA GLY A 297 -0.84 -22.91 12.26
C GLY A 297 -1.01 -22.30 13.66
N GLU A 298 -2.21 -21.81 13.99
CA GLU A 298 -2.54 -21.35 15.35
C GLU A 298 -2.24 -22.42 16.41
N GLY A 299 -2.60 -23.68 16.14
CA GLY A 299 -2.33 -24.81 17.03
C GLY A 299 -0.82 -25.03 17.25
N ILE A 300 -0.04 -25.12 16.17
CA ILE A 300 1.42 -25.34 16.20
C ILE A 300 2.11 -24.18 16.94
N LEU A 301 1.79 -22.93 16.61
CA LEU A 301 2.32 -21.74 17.29
C LEU A 301 1.96 -21.73 18.78
N THR A 302 0.74 -22.15 19.11
CA THR A 302 0.29 -22.26 20.51
C THR A 302 0.96 -23.42 21.25
N ILE A 303 1.48 -24.46 20.57
CA ILE A 303 2.34 -25.49 21.18
C ILE A 303 3.78 -24.96 21.33
N GLY A 304 4.25 -24.17 20.38
CA GLY A 304 5.56 -23.51 20.43
C GLY A 304 6.71 -24.50 20.58
N ALA A 305 7.77 -24.10 21.31
CA ALA A 305 8.98 -24.92 21.50
C ALA A 305 8.76 -26.31 22.13
N THR A 306 7.61 -26.57 22.76
CA THR A 306 7.24 -27.93 23.21
C THR A 306 7.13 -28.89 22.03
N ALA A 307 6.77 -28.43 20.83
CA ALA A 307 6.58 -29.28 19.66
C ALA A 307 7.87 -30.02 19.21
N LYS A 308 9.06 -29.45 19.46
CA LYS A 308 10.37 -30.03 19.09
C LYS A 308 10.67 -31.39 19.72
N THR A 309 9.91 -31.76 20.74
CA THR A 309 10.12 -32.95 21.56
C THR A 309 9.29 -34.16 21.10
N VAL A 310 8.38 -33.97 20.14
CA VAL A 310 7.48 -35.00 19.62
C VAL A 310 8.23 -35.84 18.58
N LYS A 311 8.31 -37.16 18.80
CA LYS A 311 9.18 -38.06 18.02
C LYS A 311 8.83 -38.12 16.53
N GLY A 312 7.54 -38.13 16.19
CA GLY A 312 7.07 -38.10 14.80
C GLY A 312 7.05 -36.71 14.16
N GLY A 313 7.66 -35.71 14.80
CA GLY A 313 7.80 -34.35 14.27
C GLY A 313 6.48 -33.72 13.89
N THR A 314 6.47 -32.99 12.76
CA THR A 314 5.28 -32.31 12.24
C THR A 314 4.17 -33.25 11.80
N ALA A 315 4.46 -34.48 11.38
CA ALA A 315 3.44 -35.43 10.94
C ALA A 315 2.59 -35.89 12.12
N GLU A 316 3.23 -36.29 13.22
CA GLU A 316 2.56 -36.68 14.46
C GLU A 316 1.84 -35.50 15.13
N LEU A 317 2.45 -34.31 15.11
CA LEU A 317 1.84 -33.09 15.64
C LEU A 317 0.55 -32.70 14.90
N ASN A 318 0.59 -32.72 13.55
CA ASN A 318 -0.58 -32.49 12.72
C ASN A 318 -1.64 -33.59 12.90
N THR A 319 -1.22 -34.86 13.07
CA THR A 319 -2.14 -35.98 13.36
C THR A 319 -2.90 -35.75 14.66
N ALA A 320 -2.20 -35.42 15.74
CA ALA A 320 -2.80 -35.12 17.03
C ALA A 320 -3.76 -33.91 16.96
N LEU A 321 -3.35 -32.82 16.29
CA LEU A 321 -4.22 -31.65 16.07
C LEU A 321 -5.45 -31.98 15.21
N GLY A 322 -5.31 -32.82 14.18
CA GLY A 322 -6.41 -33.28 13.34
C GLY A 322 -7.42 -34.16 14.09
N ILE A 323 -6.94 -35.04 14.97
CA ILE A 323 -7.78 -35.85 15.87
C ILE A 323 -8.55 -34.96 16.85
N LEU A 324 -7.88 -33.98 17.47
CA LEU A 324 -8.54 -33.00 18.35
C LEU A 324 -9.60 -32.20 17.57
N ALA A 325 -9.29 -31.77 16.35
CA ALA A 325 -10.20 -30.99 15.52
C ALA A 325 -11.44 -31.80 15.06
N ASN A 326 -11.27 -33.08 14.77
CA ASN A 326 -12.38 -34.02 14.52
C ASN A 326 -13.31 -34.15 15.75
N ASN A 327 -12.77 -33.99 16.95
CA ASN A 327 -13.53 -33.95 18.22
C ASN A 327 -13.97 -32.52 18.62
N GLY A 328 -13.82 -31.54 17.74
CA GLY A 328 -14.28 -30.16 17.92
C GLY A 328 -13.30 -29.20 18.58
N ILE A 329 -12.10 -29.66 18.97
CA ILE A 329 -11.09 -28.90 19.70
C ILE A 329 -10.03 -28.41 18.69
N LYS A 330 -10.09 -27.13 18.29
CA LYS A 330 -9.39 -26.60 17.09
C LYS A 330 -8.50 -25.40 17.41
N GLY A 331 -7.66 -25.00 16.46
CA GLY A 331 -6.90 -23.74 16.55
C GLY A 331 -5.98 -23.71 17.78
N ALA A 332 -5.85 -22.51 18.35
CA ALA A 332 -5.12 -22.30 19.59
C ALA A 332 -5.65 -23.12 20.80
N GLU A 333 -6.93 -23.49 20.84
CA GLU A 333 -7.47 -24.35 21.91
C GLU A 333 -6.88 -25.76 21.82
N GLY A 334 -6.91 -26.36 20.62
CA GLY A 334 -6.28 -27.66 20.34
C GLY A 334 -4.78 -27.63 20.63
N GLY A 335 -4.09 -26.56 20.23
CA GLY A 335 -2.66 -26.36 20.54
C GLY A 335 -2.37 -26.25 22.04
N THR A 336 -3.19 -25.52 22.79
CA THR A 336 -3.05 -25.39 24.25
C THR A 336 -3.18 -26.74 24.94
N HIS A 337 -4.22 -27.50 24.60
CA HIS A 337 -4.44 -28.81 25.19
C HIS A 337 -3.36 -29.81 24.80
N LEU A 338 -2.94 -29.86 23.54
CA LEU A 338 -1.87 -30.76 23.10
C LEU A 338 -0.53 -30.43 23.78
N ARG A 339 -0.19 -29.14 23.95
CA ARG A 339 0.94 -28.71 24.78
C ARG A 339 0.83 -29.25 26.21
N ASN A 340 -0.33 -29.11 26.85
CA ASN A 340 -0.54 -29.59 28.23
C ASN A 340 -0.39 -31.12 28.34
N VAL A 341 -0.86 -31.88 27.35
CA VAL A 341 -0.69 -33.34 27.28
C VAL A 341 0.79 -33.71 27.18
N ILE A 342 1.53 -33.11 26.24
CA ILE A 342 2.97 -33.35 26.06
C ILE A 342 3.75 -32.99 27.34
N LEU A 343 3.46 -31.83 27.95
CA LEU A 343 4.10 -31.40 29.20
C LEU A 343 3.79 -32.33 30.39
N SER A 344 2.56 -32.87 30.47
CA SER A 344 2.17 -33.79 31.55
C SER A 344 2.93 -35.13 31.48
N LEU A 345 3.27 -35.57 30.27
CA LEU A 345 4.10 -36.77 30.04
C LEU A 345 5.58 -36.51 30.34
N GLN A 346 6.11 -35.35 29.94
CA GLN A 346 7.54 -35.03 30.07
C GLN A 346 7.95 -34.59 31.47
N ASN A 347 7.12 -33.76 32.10
CA ASN A 347 7.39 -33.17 33.41
C ASN A 347 6.21 -33.48 34.36
N PRO A 348 5.94 -34.77 34.63
CA PRO A 348 4.83 -35.17 35.49
C PRO A 348 5.01 -34.66 36.91
N THR A 349 3.90 -34.41 37.60
CA THR A 349 3.91 -34.27 39.06
C THR A 349 4.26 -35.60 39.73
N ASP A 350 4.76 -35.60 40.97
CA ASP A 350 5.08 -36.82 41.73
C ASP A 350 3.94 -37.87 41.72
N LYS A 351 2.68 -37.40 41.71
CA LYS A 351 1.48 -38.26 41.63
C LYS A 351 1.26 -38.85 40.24
N ALA A 352 1.46 -38.05 39.19
CA ALA A 352 1.39 -38.50 37.81
C ALA A 352 2.52 -39.52 37.54
N ALA A 353 3.75 -39.23 37.97
CA ALA A 353 4.90 -40.12 37.85
C ALA A 353 4.65 -41.47 38.54
N ALA A 354 4.23 -41.47 39.81
CA ALA A 354 3.90 -42.69 40.54
C ALA A 354 2.72 -43.47 39.93
N CYS A 355 1.74 -42.77 39.31
CA CYS A 355 0.64 -43.41 38.60
C CYS A 355 1.12 -44.07 37.30
N MET A 356 1.98 -43.41 36.52
CA MET A 356 2.59 -43.98 35.31
C MET A 356 3.50 -45.17 35.63
N GLU A 357 4.31 -45.10 36.69
CA GLU A 357 5.14 -46.21 37.17
C GLU A 357 4.29 -47.43 37.57
N GLN A 358 3.17 -47.22 38.29
CA GLN A 358 2.24 -48.30 38.66
C GLN A 358 1.55 -48.98 37.47
N LEU A 359 1.39 -48.25 36.35
CA LEU A 359 0.81 -48.76 35.11
C LEU A 359 1.88 -49.36 34.17
N GLY A 360 3.17 -49.22 34.49
CA GLY A 360 4.27 -49.63 33.60
C GLY A 360 4.37 -48.76 32.34
N LEU A 361 3.99 -47.49 32.42
CA LEU A 361 3.95 -46.58 31.27
C LEU A 361 5.30 -45.89 31.03
N ASP A 362 6.08 -46.42 30.09
CA ASP A 362 7.32 -45.80 29.65
C ASP A 362 7.05 -44.63 28.69
N VAL A 363 7.42 -43.40 29.07
CA VAL A 363 7.31 -42.20 28.21
C VAL A 363 8.52 -42.02 27.28
N TYR A 364 9.68 -42.54 27.69
CA TYR A 364 10.95 -42.38 26.99
C TYR A 364 11.48 -43.74 26.50
N ASP A 365 12.21 -43.74 25.38
CA ASP A 365 12.93 -44.92 24.90
C ASP A 365 14.32 -45.06 25.56
N SER A 366 15.03 -46.14 25.22
CA SER A 366 16.35 -46.46 25.78
C SER A 366 17.45 -45.45 25.48
N GLU A 367 17.22 -44.54 24.52
CA GLU A 367 18.16 -43.46 24.16
C GLU A 367 17.82 -42.15 24.89
N GLY A 368 16.72 -42.11 25.66
CA GLY A 368 16.23 -40.93 26.36
C GLY A 368 15.37 -40.02 25.49
N ASN A 369 14.99 -40.45 24.29
CA ASN A 369 14.06 -39.71 23.44
C ASN A 369 12.62 -40.00 23.89
N MET A 370 11.72 -39.01 23.82
CA MET A 370 10.29 -39.26 24.05
C MET A 370 9.79 -40.27 23.00
N ARG A 371 8.94 -41.22 23.39
CA ARG A 371 8.27 -42.14 22.45
C ARG A 371 7.21 -41.40 21.63
N SER A 372 6.64 -42.05 20.62
CA SER A 372 5.50 -41.46 19.89
C SER A 372 4.30 -41.32 20.84
N LEU A 373 3.49 -40.27 20.64
CA LEU A 373 2.24 -40.06 21.35
C LEU A 373 1.27 -41.22 21.09
N ASN A 374 1.27 -41.82 19.89
CA ASN A 374 0.44 -42.98 19.62
C ASN A 374 0.84 -44.19 20.49
N ASP A 375 2.14 -44.48 20.60
CA ASP A 375 2.65 -45.58 21.44
C ASP A 375 2.32 -45.34 22.92
N ILE A 376 2.62 -44.14 23.44
CA ILE A 376 2.41 -43.81 24.86
C ILE A 376 0.91 -43.87 25.21
N LEU A 377 0.04 -43.29 24.38
CA LEU A 377 -1.39 -43.30 24.63
C LEU A 377 -2.02 -44.68 24.37
N GLY A 378 -1.46 -45.48 23.46
CA GLY A 378 -1.84 -46.88 23.21
C GLY A 378 -1.48 -47.81 24.38
N ASP A 379 -0.27 -47.67 24.94
CA ASP A 379 0.14 -48.38 26.15
C ASP A 379 -0.72 -47.98 27.35
N LEU A 380 -1.02 -46.67 27.50
CA LEU A 380 -1.93 -46.19 28.54
C LEU A 380 -3.34 -46.79 28.38
N ASN A 381 -3.88 -46.84 27.17
CA ASN A 381 -5.16 -47.52 26.90
C ASN A 381 -5.11 -48.99 27.32
N THR A 382 -4.06 -49.71 26.92
CA THR A 382 -3.83 -51.13 27.25
C THR A 382 -3.73 -51.35 28.76
N SER A 383 -3.00 -50.49 29.48
CA SER A 383 -2.86 -50.56 30.95
C SER A 383 -4.19 -50.37 31.69
N MET A 384 -5.17 -49.73 31.04
CA MET A 384 -6.51 -49.49 31.56
C MET A 384 -7.55 -50.50 31.08
N ASP A 385 -7.18 -51.58 30.39
CA ASP A 385 -8.17 -52.55 29.91
C ASP A 385 -8.87 -53.32 31.05
N GLY A 386 -10.16 -53.57 30.86
CA GLY A 386 -11.04 -54.13 31.89
C GLY A 386 -11.45 -53.17 33.02
N MET A 387 -10.83 -51.99 33.13
CA MET A 387 -11.21 -50.98 34.15
C MET A 387 -12.55 -50.29 33.83
N THR A 388 -13.26 -49.88 34.88
CA THR A 388 -14.48 -49.08 34.76
C THR A 388 -14.19 -47.65 34.28
N ALA A 389 -15.19 -46.99 33.68
CA ALA A 389 -15.05 -45.60 33.23
C ALA A 389 -14.66 -44.62 34.36
N ALA A 390 -15.04 -44.91 35.62
CA ALA A 390 -14.66 -44.11 36.78
C ALA A 390 -13.17 -44.28 37.14
N GLU A 391 -12.64 -45.50 37.05
CA GLU A 391 -11.22 -45.79 37.26
C GLU A 391 -10.37 -45.17 36.15
N LYS A 392 -10.75 -45.36 34.87
CA LYS A 392 -10.07 -44.71 33.73
C LYS A 392 -10.05 -43.19 33.89
N SER A 393 -11.19 -42.56 34.20
CA SER A 393 -11.27 -41.11 34.39
C SER A 393 -10.41 -40.61 35.56
N ASN A 394 -10.28 -41.40 36.64
CA ASN A 394 -9.43 -41.08 37.78
C ASN A 394 -7.92 -41.18 37.42
N ILE A 395 -7.52 -42.22 36.68
CA ILE A 395 -6.13 -42.39 36.18
C ILE A 395 -5.77 -41.24 35.24
N ILE A 396 -6.60 -41.00 34.21
CA ILE A 396 -6.37 -39.93 33.23
C ILE A 396 -6.33 -38.57 33.96
N GLY A 397 -7.21 -38.32 34.93
CA GLY A 397 -7.23 -37.10 35.73
C GLY A 397 -6.16 -37.00 36.84
N GLN A 398 -5.28 -38.00 36.98
CA GLN A 398 -4.08 -37.97 37.83
C GLN A 398 -2.80 -37.78 37.01
N ILE A 399 -2.71 -38.42 35.85
CA ILE A 399 -1.60 -38.25 34.89
C ILE A 399 -1.70 -36.88 34.22
N PHE A 400 -2.89 -36.54 33.73
CA PHE A 400 -3.20 -35.30 33.01
C PHE A 400 -4.11 -34.40 33.85
N ASN A 401 -4.01 -33.09 33.63
CA ASN A 401 -4.85 -32.12 34.33
C ASN A 401 -6.34 -32.28 33.91
N LYS A 402 -7.25 -32.03 34.86
CA LYS A 402 -8.70 -32.19 34.66
C LYS A 402 -9.29 -31.28 33.57
N THR A 403 -8.60 -30.18 33.26
CA THR A 403 -8.92 -29.25 32.18
C THR A 403 -8.77 -29.85 30.79
N ASP A 404 -7.93 -30.87 30.65
CA ASP A 404 -7.51 -31.41 29.35
C ASP A 404 -8.14 -32.79 29.07
N LEU A 405 -9.07 -33.24 29.94
CA LEU A 405 -9.70 -34.56 29.86
C LEU A 405 -10.44 -34.79 28.53
N SER A 406 -11.12 -33.79 27.97
CA SER A 406 -11.76 -33.90 26.66
C SER A 406 -10.75 -34.25 25.58
N SER A 407 -9.64 -33.51 25.54
CA SER A 407 -8.54 -33.67 24.60
C SER A 407 -7.81 -35.00 24.77
N VAL A 408 -7.51 -35.42 26.00
CA VAL A 408 -6.87 -36.72 26.26
C VAL A 408 -7.77 -37.87 25.88
N ASN A 409 -9.08 -37.82 26.22
CA ASN A 409 -10.02 -38.86 25.80
C ASN A 409 -10.21 -38.91 24.28
N ALA A 410 -10.19 -37.75 23.59
CA ALA A 410 -10.25 -37.68 22.13
C ALA A 410 -9.02 -38.35 21.47
N LEU A 411 -7.82 -38.09 22.00
CA LEU A 411 -6.58 -38.72 21.54
C LEU A 411 -6.61 -40.24 21.82
N LEU A 412 -6.89 -40.65 23.06
CA LEU A 412 -7.02 -42.05 23.47
C LEU A 412 -8.04 -42.83 22.62
N ALA A 413 -9.18 -42.22 22.28
CA ALA A 413 -10.21 -42.88 21.46
C ALA A 413 -9.77 -43.12 20.00
N ASN A 414 -8.65 -42.55 19.55
CA ASN A 414 -8.14 -42.65 18.18
C ASN A 414 -6.74 -43.29 18.10
N THR A 415 -6.17 -43.78 19.20
CA THR A 415 -4.85 -44.46 19.20
C THR A 415 -4.85 -45.77 18.39
N GLY A 416 -3.66 -46.26 18.07
CA GLY A 416 -3.45 -47.45 17.25
C GLY A 416 -3.75 -47.15 15.78
N THR A 417 -4.42 -48.08 15.10
CA THR A 417 -4.57 -48.05 13.64
C THR A 417 -5.21 -46.77 13.09
N THR A 418 -6.18 -46.18 13.78
CA THR A 418 -6.82 -44.91 13.33
C THR A 418 -5.82 -43.75 13.30
N TRP A 419 -4.91 -43.69 14.28
CA TRP A 419 -3.83 -42.72 14.32
C TRP A 419 -2.80 -43.03 13.23
N ASP A 420 -2.38 -44.29 13.11
CA ASP A 420 -1.35 -44.70 12.14
C ASP A 420 -1.79 -44.45 10.69
N GLU A 421 -3.06 -44.75 10.35
CA GLU A 421 -3.62 -44.47 9.02
C GLU A 421 -3.67 -42.97 8.71
N LEU A 422 -4.09 -42.14 9.69
CA LEU A 422 -4.10 -40.69 9.52
C LEU A 422 -2.68 -40.13 9.40
N GLN A 423 -1.76 -40.54 10.27
CA GLN A 423 -0.37 -40.10 10.27
C GLN A 423 0.35 -40.52 8.99
N GLN A 424 0.16 -41.76 8.51
CA GLN A 424 0.72 -42.21 7.25
C GLN A 424 0.19 -41.39 6.08
N SER A 425 -1.12 -41.08 6.06
CA SER A 425 -1.71 -40.21 5.03
C SER A 425 -1.13 -38.78 5.04
N ILE A 426 -0.64 -38.32 6.20
CA ILE A 426 0.02 -37.03 6.39
C ILE A 426 1.51 -37.12 6.02
N VAL A 427 2.21 -38.22 6.32
CA VAL A 427 3.59 -38.46 5.85
C VAL A 427 3.65 -38.50 4.33
N ASP A 428 2.70 -39.17 3.67
CA ASP A 428 2.63 -39.31 2.21
C ASP A 428 2.00 -38.07 1.51
N SER A 429 2.14 -36.88 2.11
CA SER A 429 1.47 -35.64 1.66
C SER A 429 2.19 -34.85 0.56
N GLY A 430 3.35 -35.30 0.07
CA GLY A 430 4.19 -34.51 -0.85
C GLY A 430 3.43 -33.89 -2.04
N GLY A 431 3.48 -32.56 -2.14
CA GLY A 431 2.76 -31.75 -3.11
C GLY A 431 1.29 -31.46 -2.80
N ALA A 432 0.76 -31.84 -1.63
CA ALA A 432 -0.64 -31.62 -1.27
C ALA A 432 -1.02 -30.13 -1.18
N ALA A 433 -0.13 -29.26 -0.72
CA ALA A 433 -0.40 -27.82 -0.67
C ALA A 433 -0.44 -27.22 -2.07
N GLN A 434 0.48 -27.62 -2.95
CA GLN A 434 0.46 -27.20 -4.36
C GLN A 434 -0.80 -27.71 -5.06
N GLN A 435 -1.15 -29.00 -4.92
CA GLN A 435 -2.38 -29.57 -5.51
C GLN A 435 -3.64 -28.85 -5.02
N MET A 436 -3.69 -28.46 -3.75
CA MET A 436 -4.80 -27.69 -3.19
C MET A 436 -4.85 -26.27 -3.78
N ALA A 437 -3.71 -25.58 -3.87
CA ALA A 437 -3.60 -24.26 -4.50
C ALA A 437 -4.01 -24.28 -5.98
N ASP A 438 -3.48 -25.24 -6.75
CA ASP A 438 -3.82 -25.46 -8.16
C ASP A 438 -5.34 -25.72 -8.33
N THR A 439 -5.93 -26.55 -7.46
CA THR A 439 -7.38 -26.83 -7.48
C THR A 439 -8.21 -25.59 -7.12
N GLN A 440 -7.75 -24.73 -6.19
CA GLN A 440 -8.43 -23.46 -5.89
C GLN A 440 -8.30 -22.44 -7.03
N LEU A 441 -7.30 -22.59 -7.90
CA LEU A 441 -7.10 -21.76 -9.09
C LEU A 441 -7.75 -22.32 -10.37
N ASP A 442 -8.11 -23.60 -10.42
CA ASP A 442 -8.78 -24.25 -11.57
C ASP A 442 -10.27 -23.88 -11.69
N ASN A 443 -10.51 -22.60 -11.90
CA ASN A 443 -11.81 -22.02 -12.22
C ASN A 443 -11.62 -20.67 -12.94
N LEU A 444 -12.69 -20.15 -13.53
CA LEU A 444 -12.64 -18.89 -14.30
C LEU A 444 -12.10 -17.70 -13.49
N GLN A 445 -12.39 -17.63 -12.18
CA GLN A 445 -11.90 -16.54 -11.34
C GLN A 445 -10.40 -16.67 -11.07
N GLY A 446 -9.91 -17.88 -10.77
CA GLY A 446 -8.48 -18.18 -10.64
C GLY A 446 -7.70 -17.92 -11.93
N GLN A 447 -8.23 -18.33 -13.09
CA GLN A 447 -7.62 -18.04 -14.40
C GLN A 447 -7.57 -16.53 -14.71
N LEU A 448 -8.59 -15.76 -14.33
CA LEU A 448 -8.56 -14.29 -14.42
C LEU A 448 -7.56 -13.65 -13.46
N THR A 449 -7.37 -14.24 -12.26
CA THR A 449 -6.33 -13.81 -11.31
C THR A 449 -4.93 -14.06 -11.88
N ILE A 450 -4.62 -15.28 -12.34
CA ILE A 450 -3.34 -15.62 -12.98
C ILE A 450 -3.08 -14.71 -14.19
N LEU A 451 -4.09 -14.47 -15.03
CA LEU A 451 -3.98 -13.54 -16.16
C LEU A 451 -3.65 -12.10 -15.71
N LYS A 452 -4.29 -11.61 -14.64
CA LYS A 452 -4.00 -10.28 -14.07
C LYS A 452 -2.55 -10.21 -13.56
N SER A 453 -2.09 -11.22 -12.83
CA SER A 453 -0.74 -11.28 -12.28
C SER A 453 0.33 -11.42 -13.37
N ALA A 454 0.08 -12.22 -14.42
CA ALA A 454 0.92 -12.29 -15.60
C ALA A 454 0.97 -10.98 -16.41
N LEU A 455 -0.17 -10.26 -16.52
CA LEU A 455 -0.21 -8.90 -17.09
C LEU A 455 0.57 -7.90 -16.23
N GLU A 456 0.60 -8.08 -14.90
CA GLU A 456 1.45 -7.29 -14.01
C GLU A 456 2.93 -7.56 -14.26
N GLY A 457 3.36 -8.83 -14.35
CA GLY A 457 4.74 -9.19 -14.71
C GLY A 457 5.18 -8.63 -16.07
N LEU A 458 4.27 -8.63 -17.06
CA LEU A 458 4.49 -8.00 -18.36
C LEU A 458 4.61 -6.47 -18.23
N ALA A 459 3.73 -5.84 -17.45
CA ALA A 459 3.73 -4.41 -17.19
C ALA A 459 5.01 -3.96 -16.45
N ILE A 460 5.49 -4.75 -15.48
CA ILE A 460 6.77 -4.54 -14.80
C ILE A 460 7.91 -4.61 -15.80
N SER A 461 7.96 -5.66 -16.63
CA SER A 461 9.03 -5.86 -17.63
C SER A 461 9.10 -4.70 -18.65
N PHE A 462 7.95 -4.20 -19.12
CA PHE A 462 7.90 -3.01 -19.96
C PHE A 462 8.26 -1.72 -19.21
N GLY A 463 7.80 -1.57 -17.97
CA GLY A 463 8.08 -0.40 -17.15
C GLY A 463 9.57 -0.31 -16.77
N GLU A 464 10.23 -1.42 -16.44
CA GLU A 464 11.67 -1.50 -16.15
C GLU A 464 12.55 -1.01 -17.30
N LEU A 465 12.15 -1.27 -18.55
CA LEU A 465 12.83 -0.73 -19.72
C LEU A 465 12.72 0.81 -19.82
N LEU A 466 11.63 1.39 -19.29
CA LEU A 466 11.36 2.83 -19.27
C LEU A 466 11.86 3.54 -18.00
N LEU A 467 11.98 2.81 -16.87
CA LEU A 467 12.33 3.34 -15.55
C LEU A 467 13.67 4.12 -15.53
N PRO A 468 14.77 3.69 -16.17
CA PRO A 468 16.01 4.47 -16.21
C PRO A 468 15.85 5.85 -16.86
N ALA A 469 15.07 5.94 -17.93
CA ALA A 469 14.76 7.19 -18.61
C ALA A 469 13.91 8.12 -17.71
N ILE A 470 12.93 7.54 -17.02
CA ILE A 470 12.04 8.27 -16.10
C ILE A 470 12.77 8.74 -14.85
N LYS A 471 13.62 7.90 -14.23
CA LYS A 471 14.50 8.31 -13.12
C LYS A 471 15.44 9.45 -13.51
N THR A 472 15.95 9.44 -14.75
CA THR A 472 16.76 10.55 -15.27
C THR A 472 15.95 11.84 -15.35
N ILE A 473 14.68 11.78 -15.79
CA ILE A 473 13.75 12.92 -15.80
C ILE A 473 13.43 13.40 -14.38
N VAL A 474 13.08 12.48 -13.47
CA VAL A 474 12.78 12.79 -12.06
C VAL A 474 13.98 13.42 -11.38
N GLY A 475 15.20 12.90 -11.57
CA GLY A 475 16.43 13.48 -11.03
C GLY A 475 16.76 14.87 -11.59
N TRP A 476 16.37 15.17 -12.84
CA TRP A 476 16.44 16.52 -13.40
C TRP A 476 15.40 17.47 -12.81
N VAL A 477 14.16 17.00 -12.61
CA VAL A 477 13.10 17.75 -11.94
C VAL A 477 13.48 18.04 -10.49
N GLN A 478 14.02 17.06 -9.77
CA GLN A 478 14.47 17.21 -8.38
C GLN A 478 15.60 18.23 -8.29
N LYS A 479 16.64 18.16 -9.13
CA LYS A 479 17.69 19.20 -9.19
C LYS A 479 17.16 20.61 -9.50
N PHE A 480 16.09 20.72 -10.29
CA PHE A 480 15.43 21.99 -10.56
C PHE A 480 14.60 22.50 -9.37
N VAL A 481 13.92 21.60 -8.65
CA VAL A 481 13.22 21.91 -7.39
C VAL A 481 14.21 22.29 -6.28
N ASP A 482 15.33 21.59 -6.15
CA ASP A 482 16.42 21.91 -5.22
C ASP A 482 17.04 23.27 -5.54
N TRP A 483 17.22 23.59 -6.82
CA TRP A 483 17.67 24.91 -7.25
C TRP A 483 16.65 26.02 -6.89
N LEU A 484 15.35 25.80 -7.12
CA LEU A 484 14.29 26.74 -6.71
C LEU A 484 14.24 26.94 -5.19
N ASN A 485 14.36 25.84 -4.43
CA ASN A 485 14.37 25.84 -2.98
C ASN A 485 15.63 26.49 -2.40
N GLY A 486 16.78 26.33 -3.07
CA GLY A 486 18.07 26.91 -2.70
C GLY A 486 18.25 28.40 -3.05
N MET A 487 17.30 29.04 -3.75
CA MET A 487 17.36 30.49 -3.95
C MET A 487 17.07 31.25 -2.64
N ASP A 488 17.87 32.28 -2.36
CA ASP A 488 17.70 33.16 -1.21
C ASP A 488 16.37 33.93 -1.24
N GLU A 489 15.88 34.38 -0.08
CA GLU A 489 14.57 35.06 0.06
C GLU A 489 14.44 36.30 -0.85
N GLY A 490 15.56 36.98 -1.14
CA GLY A 490 15.60 38.11 -2.06
C GLY A 490 15.09 37.77 -3.46
N THR A 491 15.41 36.58 -3.99
CA THR A 491 14.93 36.16 -5.32
C THR A 491 13.50 35.62 -5.28
N LYS A 492 13.12 34.94 -4.19
CA LYS A 492 11.75 34.42 -3.98
C LYS A 492 10.71 35.54 -3.89
N LYS A 493 11.07 36.74 -3.40
CA LYS A 493 10.15 37.91 -3.33
C LYS A 493 10.07 38.75 -4.63
N VAL A 494 11.05 38.68 -5.53
CA VAL A 494 11.05 39.47 -6.79
C VAL A 494 10.00 38.97 -7.81
N GLY A 495 9.52 37.73 -7.67
CA GLY A 495 8.37 37.24 -8.45
C GLY A 495 7.01 37.86 -8.07
N GLY A 496 6.91 38.56 -6.92
CA GLY A 496 5.64 39.04 -6.37
C GLY A 496 5.26 40.48 -6.67
N TYR A 497 6.22 41.36 -6.98
CA TYR A 497 5.96 42.79 -7.25
C TYR A 497 6.92 43.34 -8.30
N HIS A 498 6.43 43.50 -9.54
CA HIS A 498 6.98 44.46 -10.50
C HIS A 498 5.96 45.57 -10.73
N ARG A 499 5.98 46.57 -9.85
CA ARG A 499 5.28 47.84 -10.08
C ARG A 499 6.17 48.67 -11.01
N ALA A 500 5.67 48.99 -12.20
CA ALA A 500 6.43 49.74 -13.20
C ALA A 500 6.82 51.14 -12.66
N PRO A 501 8.06 51.61 -12.89
CA PRO A 501 8.44 52.98 -12.59
C PRO A 501 8.03 53.91 -13.75
N CYS A 502 6.89 54.60 -13.59
CA CYS A 502 6.65 55.85 -14.32
C CYS A 502 7.40 56.98 -13.60
N GLY A 503 8.17 57.78 -14.35
CA GLY A 503 8.99 58.86 -13.79
C GLY A 503 8.20 60.12 -13.41
N GLY A 504 8.77 60.96 -12.55
CA GLY A 504 8.16 62.23 -12.13
C GLY A 504 8.89 62.93 -10.97
N SER A 505 9.82 63.82 -11.32
CA SER A 505 10.57 64.78 -10.49
C SER A 505 9.86 65.43 -9.28
N GLY A 506 10.58 65.58 -8.16
CA GLY A 506 10.23 66.53 -7.06
C GLY A 506 11.11 66.40 -5.80
N ALA A 507 11.67 67.51 -5.29
CA ALA A 507 12.50 67.59 -4.07
C ALA A 507 11.67 67.47 -2.76
N GLY A 508 12.23 67.23 -1.55
CA GLY A 508 13.61 67.02 -1.09
C GLY A 508 13.73 67.13 0.45
N ALA A 509 14.96 67.24 0.96
CA ALA A 509 15.39 67.64 2.33
C ALA A 509 15.40 66.61 3.51
N ASP A 510 16.53 66.66 4.24
CA ASP A 510 16.94 65.92 5.44
C ASP A 510 16.11 66.14 6.73
N CYS A 511 16.23 65.22 7.71
CA CYS A 511 16.94 65.53 8.99
C CYS A 511 17.05 64.37 10.00
N HIS A 512 18.17 64.36 10.75
CA HIS A 512 18.42 63.53 11.95
C HIS A 512 17.74 64.08 13.22
N ARG A 513 17.34 63.23 14.18
CA ARG A 513 18.04 63.01 15.50
C ARG A 513 17.20 62.31 16.60
N LYS A 514 17.84 61.30 17.24
CA LYS A 514 17.92 60.97 18.68
C LYS A 514 16.76 61.25 19.66
N SER A 515 16.29 60.20 20.35
CA SER A 515 16.39 59.94 21.83
C SER A 515 15.38 58.84 22.24
N GLY A 516 15.54 57.99 23.27
CA GLY A 516 16.72 57.65 24.11
C GLY A 516 16.32 57.18 25.53
N VAL A 517 16.83 56.01 26.01
CA VAL A 517 16.93 55.55 27.44
C VAL A 517 15.57 55.22 28.14
N CYS A 518 15.31 54.20 28.97
CA CYS A 518 15.97 52.97 29.54
C CYS A 518 14.84 51.92 29.86
N GLY A 519 15.04 50.68 30.32
CA GLY A 519 16.24 49.83 30.46
C GLY A 519 16.36 49.03 31.79
N ARG A 520 16.70 47.71 31.69
CA ARG A 520 17.52 46.88 32.65
C ARG A 520 16.83 46.02 33.76
N HIS A 521 16.65 44.70 33.53
CA HIS A 521 17.25 43.55 34.29
C HIS A 521 16.64 42.16 33.92
N ASN A 522 17.39 41.08 34.21
CA ASN A 522 17.05 39.66 33.99
C ASN A 522 16.20 39.06 35.12
N HIS A 523 15.37 38.05 34.84
CA HIS A 523 15.56 36.63 35.25
C HIS A 523 14.42 35.70 34.77
N ASP A 524 14.82 34.49 34.38
CA ASP A 524 14.20 33.14 34.44
C ASP A 524 12.72 32.85 34.07
N ASP A 525 12.59 31.86 33.15
CA ASP A 525 11.72 30.67 33.15
C ASP A 525 10.17 30.69 33.15
N CYS A 526 9.66 29.53 32.72
CA CYS A 526 8.29 28.99 32.77
C CYS A 526 7.26 29.44 31.69
N SER A 527 7.20 28.61 30.64
CA SER A 527 6.05 27.82 30.16
C SER A 527 4.60 28.12 30.61
N GLU A 528 3.67 27.72 29.71
CA GLU A 528 2.19 27.84 29.79
C GLU A 528 1.67 29.27 29.57
N GLY A 529 0.51 29.51 28.95
CA GLY A 529 -0.55 28.63 28.48
C GLY A 529 -1.89 29.34 28.60
N GLY A 530 -2.82 29.14 27.65
CA GLY A 530 -4.19 29.68 27.72
C GLY A 530 -4.47 30.84 26.76
N GLY A 531 -5.34 30.59 25.78
CA GLY A 531 -5.90 31.61 24.88
C GLY A 531 -7.20 32.21 25.40
N SER A 532 -7.88 33.03 24.59
CA SER A 532 -9.26 33.44 24.89
C SER A 532 -10.06 33.88 23.66
N HIS A 533 -11.26 33.29 23.52
CA HIS A 533 -12.50 33.90 23.00
C HIS A 533 -12.53 34.32 21.50
N GLN A 534 -13.67 34.40 20.80
CA GLN A 534 -15.06 34.45 21.25
C GLN A 534 -16.03 33.98 20.15
N TYR A 535 -17.13 33.31 20.53
CA TYR A 535 -18.55 33.55 20.14
C TYR A 535 -19.36 32.24 20.23
N GLY A 536 -20.54 32.32 20.84
CA GLY A 536 -21.48 31.20 20.89
C GLY A 536 -22.93 31.67 20.84
N LYS A 537 -23.88 30.72 20.83
CA LYS A 537 -25.27 30.93 21.28
C LYS A 537 -26.05 29.61 21.42
N ASP A 538 -27.12 29.73 22.22
CA ASP A 538 -28.23 28.78 22.50
C ASP A 538 -27.87 27.51 23.31
N ARG A 539 -28.33 27.33 24.57
CA ARG A 539 -29.70 27.18 25.16
C ARG A 539 -30.37 25.85 24.75
N PHE A 540 -30.68 24.88 25.63
CA PHE A 540 -31.63 24.96 26.77
C PHE A 540 -31.56 23.71 27.71
N CYS A 541 -31.98 23.88 28.98
CA CYS A 541 -32.35 22.94 30.09
C CYS A 541 -32.09 21.39 30.11
N ARG A 542 -31.26 20.96 31.08
CA ARG A 542 -31.61 20.40 32.43
C ARG A 542 -32.49 19.13 32.60
N LEU A 543 -31.89 18.04 33.13
CA LEU A 543 -32.36 17.03 34.14
C LEU A 543 -31.17 16.06 34.40
N LYS A 544 -30.57 15.78 35.58
CA LYS A 544 -31.01 15.29 36.92
C LYS A 544 -31.82 13.97 36.81
N HIS A 545 -31.52 12.87 37.54
CA HIS A 545 -30.77 12.65 38.81
C HIS A 545 -30.40 11.14 39.03
N HIS A 546 -29.64 10.84 40.11
CA HIS A 546 -29.35 9.53 40.80
C HIS A 546 -28.24 8.61 40.23
N HIS A 547 -27.45 7.83 41.02
CA HIS A 547 -27.46 7.49 42.46
C HIS A 547 -26.01 7.25 43.03
N ALA A 548 -25.80 7.40 44.35
CA ALA A 548 -24.61 6.91 45.10
C ALA A 548 -25.00 5.66 45.95
N CYS A 549 -24.17 4.92 46.72
CA CYS A 549 -22.83 5.13 47.33
C CYS A 549 -22.26 3.82 47.98
N GLN A 550 -20.96 3.77 48.36
CA GLN A 550 -20.34 3.02 49.50
C GLN A 550 -20.29 1.45 49.52
N SER A 551 -19.36 0.73 50.21
CA SER A 551 -18.22 1.08 51.13
C SER A 551 -17.24 -0.10 51.51
N HIS A 552 -15.98 0.25 51.86
CA HIS A 552 -14.99 -0.37 52.83
C HIS A 552 -14.38 -1.79 52.63
N ILE A 553 -13.03 -2.02 52.55
CA ILE A 553 -11.88 -1.86 53.53
C ILE A 553 -11.90 -2.95 54.65
N PRO A 554 -10.79 -3.70 55.01
CA PRO A 554 -9.43 -3.19 55.31
C PRO A 554 -8.15 -4.00 54.91
N HIS A 555 -7.00 -3.38 55.23
CA HIS A 555 -5.59 -3.76 55.07
C HIS A 555 -5.09 -5.03 55.79
N TYR A 556 -3.92 -5.52 55.33
CA TYR A 556 -2.84 -6.00 56.20
C TYR A 556 -1.47 -5.48 55.72
N ARG A 557 -0.45 -5.52 56.60
CA ARG A 557 0.87 -4.88 56.45
C ARG A 557 1.96 -5.80 57.02
N SER A 558 3.10 -5.96 56.35
CA SER A 558 4.38 -6.32 56.99
C SER A 558 5.58 -5.89 56.13
N ASP A 559 6.73 -5.76 56.78
CA ASP A 559 7.88 -4.97 56.35
C ASP A 559 9.12 -5.80 55.99
N TYR A 560 9.96 -5.22 55.12
CA TYR A 560 11.44 -5.33 54.99
C TYR A 560 12.20 -6.64 55.26
N GLY A 561 13.03 -7.02 54.28
CA GLY A 561 14.24 -7.84 54.45
C GLY A 561 15.21 -7.64 53.29
N ALA A 562 16.42 -7.17 53.55
CA ALA A 562 17.42 -6.83 52.53
C ALA A 562 18.57 -7.85 52.48
N GLY A 563 19.19 -8.04 51.30
CA GLY A 563 20.52 -8.68 51.21
C GLY A 563 20.91 -9.26 49.85
N GLY A 564 22.11 -8.90 49.39
CA GLY A 564 22.93 -9.72 48.48
C GLY A 564 22.71 -9.53 46.97
N GLY A 565 23.57 -8.71 46.35
CA GLY A 565 23.77 -8.75 44.89
C GLY A 565 24.97 -9.62 44.50
N ILE A 566 24.96 -10.21 43.30
CA ILE A 566 26.12 -10.82 42.66
C ILE A 566 26.17 -10.37 41.20
N TYR A 567 27.27 -9.71 40.81
CA TYR A 567 27.66 -9.49 39.42
C TYR A 567 28.30 -10.76 38.87
N LEU A 568 27.97 -11.14 37.64
CA LEU A 568 28.73 -12.13 36.87
C LEU A 568 29.05 -11.57 35.48
N SER A 569 30.32 -11.21 35.29
CA SER A 569 30.91 -11.05 33.96
C SER A 569 31.24 -12.43 33.40
N VAL A 570 31.11 -12.60 32.08
CA VAL A 570 31.71 -13.73 31.36
C VAL A 570 32.53 -13.15 30.21
N GLU A 571 33.84 -13.43 30.24
CA GLU A 571 34.80 -13.02 29.19
C GLU A 571 34.78 -14.00 28.01
N HIS A 572 35.24 -13.49 26.85
CA HIS A 572 35.56 -14.29 25.68
C HIS A 572 36.57 -15.42 25.96
N LYS A 573 36.36 -16.57 25.31
CA LYS A 573 37.40 -17.32 24.60
C LYS A 573 36.83 -17.95 23.33
#